data_AF-B4W4S4-F1
#
_entry.id   AF-B4W4S4-F1
#
_cell.length_a   1.000
_cell.length_b   1.000
_cell.length_c   1.000
_cell.angle_alpha   90.00
_cell.angle_beta   90.00
_cell.angle_gamma   90.00
#
_symmetry.space_group_name_H-M   'P 1'
#
loop_
_entity.id
_entity.type
_entity.pdbx_description
1 polymer ?
#
loop_
_entity_poly.entity_id
_entity_poly.type
_entity_poly.pdbx_seq_one_letter_code
_entity_poly.pdbx_strand_id
1 'polypeptide(L)'
;MVTAWNQHYEELYESESDGTVLLEDALSRTLNSFQTSNQTLMQIRYVWMALTLAVVVEPTIKYYQPDHPIPEETINKLTNWLLKTIAGLFYPQENFNREFDNVLNDTSVENNHIFPNKKISSFQVLSEALDVYISAINALEPSHSLQALLDILDDCLEGYAIFPGSYGRRELFNWWLLDIVPSCWYLLPPTSVYSLNELANDDSHQTLSQLEETSSLMWSLIEAAIHNQNSREEYWLSSRNNTFKEKIDSQFEHNQFTLSNI
;
A
#
# COMPACT_ATOMS: atom_id res chain seq x y z
N MET A 1 14.50 -4.94 -10.48
CA MET A 1 14.56 -3.89 -9.44
C MET A 1 15.80 -3.01 -9.61
N VAL A 2 17.02 -3.57 -9.70
CA VAL A 2 18.27 -2.81 -9.95
C VAL A 2 18.26 -2.02 -11.27
N THR A 3 17.60 -2.56 -12.31
CA THR A 3 17.45 -1.90 -13.61
C THR A 3 16.52 -0.69 -13.55
N ALA A 4 15.35 -0.82 -12.92
CA ALA A 4 14.41 0.29 -12.77
C ALA A 4 14.98 1.42 -11.89
N TRP A 5 15.76 1.08 -10.86
CA TRP A 5 16.45 2.06 -10.02
C TRP A 5 17.49 2.86 -10.80
N ASN A 6 18.33 2.24 -11.64
CA ASN A 6 19.42 2.96 -12.32
C ASN A 6 18.97 3.72 -13.58
N GLN A 7 17.69 3.63 -13.94
CA GLN A 7 17.16 4.32 -15.11
C GLN A 7 16.86 5.80 -14.82
N HIS A 8 16.91 6.58 -15.89
CA HIS A 8 16.51 7.98 -15.90
C HIS A 8 15.11 8.07 -16.52
N TYR A 9 14.15 8.56 -15.74
CA TYR A 9 12.77 8.80 -16.15
C TYR A 9 12.53 10.29 -16.14
N GLU A 10 12.20 10.87 -17.29
CA GLU A 10 12.03 12.32 -17.44
C GLU A 10 10.94 12.86 -16.51
N GLU A 11 9.90 12.08 -16.29
CA GLU A 11 8.71 12.43 -15.50
C GLU A 11 9.09 12.76 -14.03
N LEU A 12 10.23 12.24 -13.56
CA LEU A 12 10.80 12.52 -12.25
C LEU A 12 11.67 13.79 -12.20
N TYR A 13 11.92 14.46 -13.33
CA TYR A 13 12.77 15.64 -13.46
C TYR A 13 12.03 16.75 -14.26
N GLU A 14 11.64 17.85 -13.60
CA GLU A 14 10.80 18.93 -14.18
C GLU A 14 11.35 19.65 -15.44
N SER A 15 12.57 19.36 -15.90
CA SER A 15 13.28 20.18 -16.89
C SER A 15 13.99 19.41 -18.02
N GLU A 16 13.77 18.11 -18.14
CA GLU A 16 14.46 17.26 -19.13
C GLU A 16 13.44 16.57 -20.06
N SER A 17 13.77 16.44 -21.35
CA SER A 17 12.88 15.87 -22.38
C SER A 17 13.59 14.90 -23.34
N ASP A 18 14.69 14.28 -22.90
CA ASP A 18 15.58 13.43 -23.72
C ASP A 18 15.71 11.96 -23.25
N GLY A 19 14.98 11.55 -22.22
CA GLY A 19 14.82 10.17 -21.79
C GLY A 19 14.05 9.27 -22.77
N THR A 20 14.40 7.99 -22.75
CA THR A 20 13.89 7.00 -23.71
C THR A 20 12.99 5.95 -23.08
N VAL A 21 12.77 6.01 -21.76
CA VAL A 21 12.03 5.00 -20.99
C VAL A 21 10.95 5.71 -20.18
N LEU A 22 9.70 5.28 -20.35
CA LEU A 22 8.55 5.83 -19.65
C LEU A 22 8.50 5.37 -18.20
N LEU A 23 8.18 6.27 -17.27
CA LEU A 23 8.00 5.92 -15.86
C LEU A 23 6.87 4.92 -15.67
N GLU A 24 5.73 5.13 -16.33
CA GLU A 24 4.55 4.26 -16.30
C GLU A 24 4.91 2.79 -16.61
N ASP A 25 5.83 2.57 -17.56
CA ASP A 25 6.33 1.25 -17.95
C ASP A 25 7.07 0.58 -16.78
N ALA A 26 7.89 1.34 -16.05
CA ALA A 26 8.61 0.84 -14.88
C ALA A 26 7.69 0.58 -13.69
N LEU A 27 6.71 1.46 -13.45
CA LEU A 27 5.69 1.28 -12.43
C LEU A 27 4.87 0.02 -12.72
N SER A 28 4.34 -0.09 -13.93
CA SER A 28 3.54 -1.24 -14.39
C SER A 28 4.32 -2.56 -14.28
N ARG A 29 5.58 -2.60 -14.72
CA ARG A 29 6.41 -3.81 -14.60
C ARG A 29 6.66 -4.18 -13.13
N THR A 30 6.88 -3.19 -12.27
CA THR A 30 7.12 -3.42 -10.84
C THR A 30 5.86 -3.94 -10.15
N LEU A 31 4.71 -3.31 -10.37
CA LEU A 31 3.43 -3.79 -9.83
C LEU A 31 3.09 -5.19 -10.35
N ASN A 32 3.28 -5.43 -11.65
CA ASN A 32 3.05 -6.76 -12.23
C ASN A 32 3.96 -7.85 -11.64
N SER A 33 5.09 -7.51 -11.01
CA SER A 33 5.93 -8.51 -10.32
C SER A 33 5.25 -9.14 -9.09
N PHE A 34 4.21 -8.50 -8.55
CA PHE A 34 3.38 -9.04 -7.49
C PHE A 34 2.34 -10.05 -7.98
N GLN A 35 2.15 -10.18 -9.30
CA GLN A 35 1.24 -11.18 -9.85
C GLN A 35 1.71 -12.58 -9.47
N THR A 36 0.88 -13.31 -8.72
CA THR A 36 1.14 -14.70 -8.36
C THR A 36 -0.08 -15.55 -8.65
N SER A 37 0.09 -16.88 -8.59
CA SER A 37 -1.05 -17.80 -8.63
C SER A 37 -2.02 -17.61 -7.46
N ASN A 38 -1.56 -17.00 -6.36
CA ASN A 38 -2.40 -16.65 -5.21
C ASN A 38 -2.95 -15.23 -5.37
N GLN A 39 -4.11 -15.13 -6.01
CA GLN A 39 -4.79 -13.86 -6.27
C GLN A 39 -5.15 -13.10 -4.98
N THR A 40 -5.48 -13.81 -3.89
CA THR A 40 -5.77 -13.17 -2.61
C THR A 40 -4.52 -12.52 -2.01
N LEU A 41 -3.38 -13.22 -2.04
CA LEU A 41 -2.12 -12.63 -1.56
C LEU A 41 -1.69 -11.43 -2.40
N MET A 42 -1.82 -11.53 -3.72
CA MET A 42 -1.57 -10.38 -4.62
C MET A 42 -2.44 -9.18 -4.23
N GLN A 43 -3.74 -9.41 -4.03
CA GLN A 43 -4.68 -8.35 -3.65
C GLN A 43 -4.35 -7.74 -2.28
N ILE A 44 -3.99 -8.55 -1.27
CA ILE A 44 -3.56 -8.06 0.06
C ILE A 44 -2.36 -7.12 -0.09
N ARG A 45 -1.37 -7.48 -0.91
CA ARG A 45 -0.18 -6.65 -1.12
C ARG A 45 -0.49 -5.34 -1.85
N TYR A 46 -1.41 -5.37 -2.81
CA TYR A 46 -1.87 -4.17 -3.48
C TYR A 46 -2.63 -3.23 -2.55
N VAL A 47 -3.56 -3.77 -1.75
CA VAL A 47 -4.29 -2.96 -0.75
C VAL A 47 -3.35 -2.42 0.32
N TRP A 48 -2.33 -3.18 0.73
CA TRP A 48 -1.30 -2.70 1.65
C TRP A 48 -0.48 -1.53 1.08
N MET A 49 -0.12 -1.61 -0.21
CA MET A 49 0.56 -0.51 -0.90
C MET A 49 -0.33 0.74 -0.97
N ALA A 50 -1.61 0.57 -1.34
CA ALA A 50 -2.57 1.66 -1.39
C ALA A 50 -2.77 2.32 -0.01
N LEU A 51 -2.87 1.52 1.05
CA LEU A 51 -2.93 2.01 2.44
C LEU A 51 -1.67 2.80 2.81
N THR A 52 -0.49 2.29 2.47
CA THR A 52 0.78 2.98 2.75
C THR A 52 0.82 4.36 2.09
N LEU A 53 0.42 4.45 0.82
CA LEU A 53 0.41 5.72 0.07
C LEU A 53 -0.68 6.67 0.58
N ALA A 54 -1.87 6.15 0.93
CA ALA A 54 -2.95 6.93 1.52
C ALA A 54 -2.57 7.56 2.87
N VAL A 55 -1.81 6.83 3.70
CA VAL A 55 -1.26 7.32 4.97
C VAL A 55 -0.23 8.44 4.73
N VAL A 56 0.61 8.31 3.70
CA VAL A 56 1.64 9.32 3.38
C VAL A 56 1.05 10.60 2.75
N VAL A 57 -0.10 10.50 2.09
CA VAL A 57 -0.82 11.65 1.52
C VAL A 57 -1.66 12.39 2.57
N GLU A 58 -1.94 11.79 3.74
CA GLU A 58 -2.77 12.39 4.79
C GLU A 58 -2.34 13.81 5.20
N PRO A 59 -1.05 14.09 5.45
CA PRO A 59 -0.59 15.43 5.80
C PRO A 59 -0.98 16.48 4.76
N THR A 60 -1.02 16.13 3.47
CA THR A 60 -1.43 17.04 2.39
C THR A 60 -2.90 17.44 2.57
N ILE A 61 -3.81 16.50 2.75
CA ILE A 61 -5.22 16.81 2.99
C ILE A 61 -5.38 17.60 4.29
N LYS A 62 -4.74 17.15 5.37
CA LYS A 62 -4.85 17.81 6.68
C LYS A 62 -4.29 19.23 6.69
N TYR A 63 -3.29 19.53 5.87
CA TYR A 63 -2.77 20.89 5.70
C TYR A 63 -3.81 21.84 5.10
N TYR A 64 -4.52 21.41 4.05
CA TYR A 64 -5.51 22.27 3.35
C TYR A 64 -6.91 22.21 3.97
N GLN A 65 -7.30 21.05 4.50
CA GLN A 65 -8.61 20.75 5.07
C GLN A 65 -8.46 19.83 6.31
N PRO A 66 -8.04 20.36 7.47
CA PRO A 66 -7.76 19.58 8.68
C PRO A 66 -8.91 18.66 9.14
N ASP A 67 -10.14 19.16 9.01
CA ASP A 67 -11.35 18.46 9.44
C ASP A 67 -11.95 17.56 8.34
N HIS A 68 -11.27 17.40 7.18
CA HIS A 68 -11.79 16.54 6.13
C HIS A 68 -11.71 15.07 6.58
N PRO A 69 -12.82 14.31 6.47
CA PRO A 69 -12.88 12.95 7.03
C PRO A 69 -12.26 11.89 6.10
N ILE A 70 -12.07 12.20 4.81
CA ILE A 70 -11.61 11.22 3.81
C ILE A 70 -10.35 10.44 4.20
N PRO A 71 -9.31 11.01 4.85
CA PRO A 71 -8.12 10.24 5.18
C PRO A 71 -8.45 9.14 6.18
N GLU A 72 -9.09 9.52 7.29
CA GLU A 72 -9.46 8.61 8.37
C GLU A 72 -10.45 7.54 7.88
N GLU A 73 -11.48 7.93 7.14
CA GLU A 73 -12.48 6.98 6.60
C GLU A 73 -11.84 5.96 5.65
N THR A 74 -10.95 6.42 4.76
CA THR A 74 -10.32 5.57 3.76
C THR A 74 -9.28 4.64 4.38
N ILE A 75 -8.42 5.17 5.26
CA ILE A 75 -7.42 4.40 6.01
C ILE A 75 -8.11 3.31 6.82
N ASN A 76 -9.13 3.65 7.60
CA ASN A 76 -9.89 2.68 8.36
C ASN A 76 -10.52 1.62 7.47
N LYS A 77 -11.11 2.00 6.34
CA LYS A 77 -11.74 1.06 5.40
C LYS A 77 -10.73 0.08 4.79
N LEU A 78 -9.54 0.55 4.41
CA LEU A 78 -8.45 -0.30 3.89
C LEU A 78 -7.93 -1.26 4.96
N THR A 79 -7.63 -0.75 6.16
CA THR A 79 -7.20 -1.54 7.32
C THR A 79 -8.21 -2.62 7.65
N ASN A 80 -9.49 -2.25 7.74
CA ASN A 80 -10.57 -3.17 8.04
C ASN A 80 -10.70 -4.25 6.97
N TRP A 81 -10.57 -3.89 5.70
CA TRP A 81 -10.57 -4.86 4.60
C TRP A 81 -9.40 -5.85 4.76
N LEU A 82 -8.17 -5.37 5.01
CA LEU A 82 -6.99 -6.22 5.18
C LEU A 82 -7.15 -7.23 6.31
N LEU A 83 -7.57 -6.75 7.49
CA LEU A 83 -7.79 -7.60 8.66
C LEU A 83 -8.89 -8.63 8.40
N LYS A 84 -10.01 -8.21 7.78
CA LYS A 84 -11.11 -9.12 7.42
C LYS A 84 -10.68 -10.18 6.42
N THR A 85 -9.94 -9.78 5.39
CA THR A 85 -9.47 -10.71 4.36
C THR A 85 -8.47 -11.71 4.93
N ILE A 86 -7.48 -11.26 5.71
CA ILE A 86 -6.48 -12.14 6.32
C ILE A 86 -7.14 -13.12 7.28
N ALA A 87 -7.99 -12.65 8.18
CA ALA A 87 -8.64 -13.56 9.11
C ALA A 87 -9.63 -14.51 8.40
N GLY A 88 -10.32 -14.06 7.34
CA GLY A 88 -11.15 -14.92 6.50
C GLY A 88 -10.37 -16.05 5.79
N LEU A 89 -9.05 -15.94 5.64
CA LEU A 89 -8.20 -17.04 5.15
C LEU A 89 -8.08 -18.19 6.17
N PHE A 90 -8.26 -17.90 7.46
CA PHE A 90 -7.94 -18.83 8.55
C PHE A 90 -9.15 -19.24 9.38
N TYR A 91 -10.21 -18.43 9.42
CA TYR A 91 -11.40 -18.65 10.25
C TYR A 91 -12.66 -18.82 9.38
N PRO A 92 -13.50 -19.83 9.63
CA PRO A 92 -14.80 -19.97 8.95
C PRO A 92 -15.70 -18.76 9.24
N GLN A 93 -16.41 -18.26 8.22
CA GLN A 93 -17.22 -17.03 8.28
C GLN A 93 -18.23 -16.95 9.46
N GLU A 94 -18.71 -18.07 10.00
CA GLU A 94 -19.73 -18.09 11.06
C GLU A 94 -19.25 -17.58 12.42
N ASN A 95 -17.95 -17.63 12.72
CA ASN A 95 -17.37 -17.05 13.95
C ASN A 95 -16.81 -15.64 13.74
N PHE A 96 -16.68 -15.21 12.49
CA PHE A 96 -15.93 -14.01 12.11
C PHE A 96 -16.71 -12.72 12.40
N ASN A 97 -18.01 -12.72 12.09
CA ASN A 97 -18.88 -11.56 12.30
C ASN A 97 -19.04 -11.20 13.80
N ARG A 98 -19.03 -12.17 14.73
CA ARG A 98 -19.33 -11.86 16.14
C ARG A 98 -18.21 -11.15 16.91
N GLU A 99 -16.95 -11.44 16.60
CA GLU A 99 -15.80 -10.93 17.37
C GLU A 99 -15.27 -9.63 16.75
N PHE A 100 -15.32 -9.52 15.42
CA PHE A 100 -14.82 -8.37 14.67
C PHE A 100 -15.88 -7.30 14.33
N ASP A 101 -17.18 -7.61 14.28
CA ASP A 101 -18.20 -6.55 14.09
C ASP A 101 -18.26 -5.59 15.29
N ASN A 102 -17.86 -6.02 16.49
CA ASN A 102 -17.74 -5.13 17.65
C ASN A 102 -16.54 -4.16 17.55
N VAL A 103 -15.53 -4.50 16.74
CA VAL A 103 -14.35 -3.64 16.48
C VAL A 103 -14.56 -2.77 15.22
N LEU A 104 -15.43 -3.20 14.30
CA LEU A 104 -15.51 -2.67 12.93
C LEU A 104 -16.81 -1.92 12.59
N ASN A 105 -17.80 -1.88 13.49
CA ASN A 105 -19.11 -1.24 13.25
C ASN A 105 -19.11 0.29 13.30
N ASP A 106 -17.98 0.98 13.50
CA ASP A 106 -17.94 2.44 13.62
C ASP A 106 -17.65 3.19 12.30
N THR A 107 -17.53 2.51 11.16
CA THR A 107 -17.05 3.13 9.89
C THR A 107 -17.96 2.95 8.68
N SER A 108 -19.27 2.75 8.87
CA SER A 108 -20.22 2.78 7.74
C SER A 108 -20.46 4.22 7.27
N VAL A 109 -19.62 4.72 6.38
CA VAL A 109 -19.85 6.00 5.69
C VAL A 109 -20.35 5.74 4.29
N GLU A 110 -21.53 6.27 3.99
CA GLU A 110 -22.12 6.32 2.66
C GLU A 110 -21.27 7.21 1.75
N ASN A 111 -20.75 6.63 0.66
CA ASN A 111 -20.00 7.31 -0.41
C ASN A 111 -20.89 8.31 -1.20
N ASN A 112 -21.32 9.41 -0.59
CA ASN A 112 -22.18 10.41 -1.24
C ASN A 112 -21.60 11.84 -1.25
N HIS A 113 -20.30 12.01 -1.09
CA HIS A 113 -19.65 13.30 -1.27
C HIS A 113 -18.94 13.38 -2.61
N ILE A 114 -19.72 13.72 -3.65
CA ILE A 114 -19.20 14.20 -4.93
C ILE A 114 -18.73 15.63 -4.70
N PHE A 115 -17.41 15.84 -4.73
CA PHE A 115 -16.79 17.13 -4.41
C PHE A 115 -16.88 18.13 -5.58
N PRO A 116 -17.08 19.44 -5.30
CA PRO A 116 -17.31 20.44 -6.34
C PRO A 116 -16.02 20.87 -7.06
N ASN A 117 -16.13 20.91 -8.38
CA ASN A 117 -15.09 21.26 -9.35
C ASN A 117 -14.82 22.78 -9.36
N LYS A 118 -13.67 23.26 -8.85
CA LYS A 118 -13.22 24.65 -9.11
C LYS A 118 -11.69 24.81 -9.11
N LYS A 119 -11.14 25.04 -10.32
CA LYS A 119 -9.71 25.26 -10.61
C LYS A 119 -9.15 26.56 -10.01
N ILE A 120 -8.23 26.42 -9.05
CA ILE A 120 -7.13 27.35 -8.67
C ILE A 120 -5.96 26.43 -8.25
N SER A 121 -4.70 26.79 -8.44
CA SER A 121 -3.53 25.90 -8.20
C SER A 121 -3.49 25.21 -6.82
N SER A 122 -4.11 25.77 -5.78
CA SER A 122 -4.33 25.15 -4.47
C SER A 122 -5.29 23.95 -4.48
N PHE A 123 -6.08 23.78 -5.55
CA PHE A 123 -6.92 22.61 -5.78
C PHE A 123 -6.19 21.49 -6.51
N GLN A 124 -5.06 21.70 -7.21
CA GLN A 124 -4.42 20.57 -7.90
C GLN A 124 -3.83 19.61 -6.88
N VAL A 125 -2.99 20.13 -5.97
CA VAL A 125 -2.46 19.40 -4.82
C VAL A 125 -3.56 18.70 -4.03
N LEU A 126 -4.63 19.43 -3.71
CA LEU A 126 -5.76 18.89 -2.96
C LEU A 126 -6.57 17.88 -3.78
N SER A 127 -6.78 18.09 -5.08
CA SER A 127 -7.52 17.18 -5.97
C SER A 127 -6.76 15.88 -6.12
N GLU A 128 -5.48 15.93 -6.48
CA GLU A 128 -4.64 14.73 -6.65
C GLU A 128 -4.52 13.98 -5.32
N ALA A 129 -4.40 14.69 -4.19
CA ALA A 129 -4.46 14.06 -2.88
C ALA A 129 -5.82 13.39 -2.58
N LEU A 130 -6.95 13.97 -3.00
CA LEU A 130 -8.27 13.35 -2.88
C LEU A 130 -8.43 12.16 -3.84
N ASP A 131 -7.89 12.27 -5.05
CA ASP A 131 -7.90 11.25 -6.09
C ASP A 131 -7.12 10.00 -5.63
N VAL A 132 -6.01 10.18 -4.90
CA VAL A 132 -5.30 9.08 -4.21
C VAL A 132 -6.25 8.28 -3.30
N TYR A 133 -7.07 8.94 -2.47
CA TYR A 133 -8.02 8.23 -1.60
C TYR A 133 -9.12 7.52 -2.38
N ILE A 134 -9.64 8.15 -3.44
CA ILE A 134 -10.64 7.53 -4.32
C ILE A 134 -10.07 6.27 -4.96
N SER A 135 -8.86 6.36 -5.51
CA SER A 135 -8.14 5.25 -6.11
C SER A 135 -7.79 4.18 -5.08
N ALA A 136 -7.42 4.55 -3.84
CA ALA A 136 -7.18 3.58 -2.78
C ALA A 136 -8.44 2.76 -2.45
N ILE A 137 -9.62 3.38 -2.43
CA ILE A 137 -10.89 2.64 -2.30
C ILE A 137 -11.14 1.73 -3.50
N ASN A 138 -10.86 2.18 -4.72
CA ASN A 138 -10.97 1.34 -5.92
C ASN A 138 -10.02 0.14 -5.87
N ALA A 139 -8.86 0.28 -5.20
CA ALA A 139 -7.89 -0.81 -5.05
C ALA A 139 -8.42 -2.00 -4.26
N LEU A 140 -9.51 -1.84 -3.48
CA LEU A 140 -10.17 -2.95 -2.78
C LEU A 140 -10.82 -3.96 -3.73
N GLU A 141 -11.18 -3.53 -4.95
CA GLU A 141 -11.79 -4.37 -5.98
C GLU A 141 -10.70 -5.03 -6.83
N PRO A 142 -10.59 -6.39 -6.84
CA PRO A 142 -9.49 -7.08 -7.52
C PRO A 142 -9.36 -6.78 -9.02
N SER A 143 -10.47 -6.46 -9.69
CA SER A 143 -10.47 -6.13 -11.11
C SER A 143 -9.91 -4.73 -11.42
N HIS A 144 -9.86 -3.83 -10.43
CA HIS A 144 -9.38 -2.46 -10.59
C HIS A 144 -8.05 -2.19 -9.88
N SER A 145 -7.56 -3.12 -9.06
CA SER A 145 -6.47 -2.86 -8.11
C SER A 145 -5.14 -2.47 -8.76
N LEU A 146 -4.79 -3.05 -9.90
CA LEU A 146 -3.58 -2.65 -10.64
C LEU A 146 -3.69 -1.21 -11.16
N GLN A 147 -4.80 -0.86 -11.82
CA GLN A 147 -4.99 0.48 -12.37
C GLN A 147 -5.06 1.52 -11.26
N ALA A 148 -5.79 1.22 -10.19
CA ALA A 148 -5.88 2.08 -9.02
C ALA A 148 -4.52 2.39 -8.40
N LEU A 149 -3.61 1.42 -8.34
CA LEU A 149 -2.25 1.67 -7.86
C LEU A 149 -1.43 2.52 -8.83
N LEU A 150 -1.60 2.36 -10.15
CA LEU A 150 -0.97 3.23 -11.13
C LEU A 150 -1.46 4.66 -10.99
N ASP A 151 -2.77 4.87 -10.83
CA ASP A 151 -3.38 6.19 -10.64
C ASP A 151 -2.84 6.87 -9.36
N ILE A 152 -2.76 6.13 -8.24
CA ILE A 152 -2.16 6.65 -7.00
C ILE A 152 -0.70 7.06 -7.22
N LEU A 153 0.08 6.23 -7.93
CA LEU A 153 1.50 6.50 -8.15
C LEU A 153 1.71 7.67 -9.10
N ASP A 154 0.84 7.86 -10.09
CA ASP A 154 0.83 9.05 -10.96
C ASP A 154 0.60 10.31 -10.12
N ASP A 155 -0.48 10.35 -9.32
CA ASP A 155 -0.79 11.47 -8.42
C ASP A 155 0.34 11.77 -7.42
N CYS A 156 1.06 10.75 -6.95
CA CYS A 156 2.15 10.89 -5.99
C CYS A 156 3.50 11.28 -6.64
N LEU A 157 3.88 10.64 -7.75
CA LEU A 157 5.22 10.75 -8.34
C LEU A 157 5.29 11.81 -9.43
N GLU A 158 4.23 11.96 -10.22
CA GLU A 158 4.14 12.92 -11.32
C GLU A 158 3.23 14.11 -10.98
N GLY A 159 2.33 13.93 -10.02
CA GLY A 159 1.50 14.97 -9.43
C GLY A 159 2.15 15.68 -8.24
N TYR A 160 1.30 16.13 -7.34
CA TYR A 160 1.59 16.93 -6.16
C TYR A 160 0.90 16.37 -4.90
N ALA A 161 0.34 15.15 -4.95
CA ALA A 161 -0.44 14.59 -3.84
C ALA A 161 0.35 14.49 -2.53
N ILE A 162 1.68 14.34 -2.58
CA ILE A 162 2.54 14.33 -1.39
C ILE A 162 3.23 15.69 -1.25
N PHE A 163 2.93 16.41 -0.16
CA PHE A 163 3.52 17.71 0.14
C PHE A 163 5.04 17.62 0.44
N PRO A 164 5.89 18.57 -0.01
CA PRO A 164 5.61 19.80 -0.76
C PRO A 164 5.51 19.65 -2.29
N GLY A 165 5.05 18.52 -2.80
CA GLY A 165 4.73 18.33 -4.21
C GLY A 165 5.92 17.87 -5.05
N SER A 166 6.20 18.58 -6.15
CA SER A 166 7.16 18.17 -7.18
C SER A 166 8.64 18.20 -6.78
N TYR A 167 8.97 18.68 -5.59
CA TYR A 167 10.33 18.62 -5.07
C TYR A 167 10.66 17.19 -4.62
N GLY A 168 11.75 16.63 -5.13
CA GLY A 168 12.25 15.32 -4.71
C GLY A 168 11.47 14.10 -5.25
N ARG A 169 10.78 14.24 -6.39
CA ARG A 169 10.08 13.12 -7.07
C ARG A 169 10.96 11.90 -7.26
N ARG A 170 12.24 12.12 -7.57
CA ARG A 170 13.21 11.04 -7.72
C ARG A 170 13.46 10.30 -6.41
N GLU A 171 13.62 11.04 -5.32
CA GLU A 171 13.78 10.49 -3.97
C GLU A 171 12.52 9.77 -3.51
N LEU A 172 11.34 10.30 -3.82
CA LEU A 172 10.05 9.66 -3.56
C LEU A 172 9.90 8.36 -4.35
N PHE A 173 10.24 8.36 -5.65
CA PHE A 173 10.27 7.13 -6.46
C PHE A 173 11.26 6.11 -5.90
N ASN A 174 12.46 6.55 -5.51
CA ASN A 174 13.47 5.69 -4.90
C ASN A 174 12.96 5.08 -3.59
N TRP A 175 12.31 5.87 -2.73
CA TRP A 175 11.69 5.41 -1.50
C TRP A 175 10.56 4.41 -1.76
N TRP A 176 9.67 4.68 -2.71
CA TRP A 176 8.65 3.72 -3.12
C TRP A 176 9.27 2.41 -3.62
N LEU A 177 10.27 2.48 -4.50
CA LEU A 177 10.87 1.30 -5.12
C LEU A 177 11.71 0.45 -4.14
N LEU A 178 12.42 1.08 -3.21
CA LEU A 178 13.32 0.35 -2.29
C LEU A 178 12.76 0.09 -0.90
N ASP A 179 11.77 0.85 -0.46
CA ASP A 179 11.19 0.69 0.89
C ASP A 179 9.78 0.13 0.78
N ILE A 180 8.86 0.84 0.10
CA ILE A 180 7.45 0.40 -0.01
C ILE A 180 7.34 -0.96 -0.72
N VAL A 181 7.91 -1.10 -1.92
CA VAL A 181 7.76 -2.32 -2.73
C VAL A 181 8.23 -3.57 -1.98
N PRO A 182 9.44 -3.62 -1.39
CA PRO A 182 9.86 -4.76 -0.57
C PRO A 182 8.99 -4.95 0.68
N SER A 183 8.63 -3.88 1.38
CA SER A 183 7.80 -3.95 2.59
C SER A 183 6.41 -4.52 2.30
N CYS A 184 5.84 -4.19 1.14
CA CYS A 184 4.58 -4.79 0.67
C CYS A 184 4.68 -6.28 0.40
N TRP A 185 5.84 -6.78 -0.03
CA TRP A 185 6.02 -8.21 -0.23
C TRP A 185 5.83 -9.02 1.06
N TYR A 186 6.24 -8.41 2.18
CA TYR A 186 6.25 -9.00 3.51
C TYR A 186 5.13 -8.48 4.42
N LEU A 187 4.25 -7.60 3.94
CA LEU A 187 3.20 -6.96 4.76
C LEU A 187 3.78 -6.28 6.01
N LEU A 188 4.91 -5.60 5.83
CA LEU A 188 5.57 -4.80 6.86
C LEU A 188 5.37 -3.31 6.55
N PRO A 189 5.42 -2.44 7.56
CA PRO A 189 5.49 -1.00 7.31
C PRO A 189 6.82 -0.65 6.63
N PRO A 190 6.87 0.41 5.81
CA PRO A 190 8.14 0.94 5.33
C PRO A 190 9.00 1.41 6.51
N THR A 191 10.32 1.37 6.34
CA THR A 191 11.28 1.75 7.40
C THR A 191 11.30 3.25 7.69
N SER A 192 10.77 4.05 6.76
CA SER A 192 10.68 5.49 6.85
C SER A 192 9.43 6.01 6.15
N VAL A 193 8.93 7.17 6.58
CA VAL A 193 7.97 7.96 5.80
C VAL A 193 8.74 9.04 5.08
N TYR A 194 8.52 9.17 3.79
CA TYR A 194 9.06 10.28 3.02
C TYR A 194 8.47 11.59 3.56
N SER A 195 9.31 12.42 4.18
CA SER A 195 8.98 13.79 4.52
C SER A 195 10.13 14.71 4.15
N LEU A 196 9.84 15.77 3.40
CA LEU A 196 10.82 16.80 3.07
C LEU A 196 10.89 17.81 4.21
N ASN A 197 11.81 17.58 5.15
CA ASN A 197 12.53 18.48 6.08
C ASN A 197 11.90 19.76 6.69
N GLU A 198 10.69 20.21 6.35
CA GLU A 198 10.08 21.46 6.85
C GLU A 198 8.82 21.26 7.72
N LEU A 199 8.26 20.05 7.78
CA LEU A 199 7.15 19.66 8.68
C LEU A 199 7.52 18.54 9.67
N ALA A 200 8.78 18.11 9.67
CA ALA A 200 9.22 16.78 10.08
C ALA A 200 9.37 16.51 11.59
N ASN A 201 8.75 17.27 12.51
CA ASN A 201 9.06 17.06 13.94
C ASN A 201 7.96 16.51 14.84
N ASP A 202 6.69 16.47 14.43
CA ASP A 202 5.64 15.82 15.25
C ASP A 202 4.79 14.78 14.49
N ASP A 203 4.45 15.01 13.22
CA ASP A 203 3.46 14.16 12.52
C ASP A 203 4.04 12.86 11.89
N SER A 204 5.34 12.81 11.56
CA SER A 204 5.94 11.64 10.88
C SER A 204 5.93 10.37 11.74
N HIS A 205 6.02 10.52 13.07
CA HIS A 205 5.89 9.42 14.01
C HIS A 205 4.45 8.90 14.08
N GLN A 206 3.46 9.79 13.96
CA GLN A 206 2.05 9.40 13.94
C GLN A 206 1.70 8.65 12.64
N THR A 207 2.23 9.08 11.50
CA THR A 207 2.02 8.44 10.19
C THR A 207 2.51 6.97 10.16
N LEU A 208 3.71 6.67 10.68
CA LEU A 208 4.21 5.29 10.75
C LEU A 208 3.43 4.42 11.74
N SER A 209 2.97 5.01 12.85
CA SER A 209 2.32 4.26 13.93
C SER A 209 1.08 3.49 13.48
N GLN A 210 0.29 4.04 12.56
CA GLN A 210 -0.91 3.37 12.04
C GLN A 210 -0.56 2.15 11.16
N LEU A 211 0.51 2.26 10.35
CA LEU A 211 1.01 1.15 9.54
C LEU A 211 1.64 0.08 10.43
N GLU A 212 2.39 0.48 11.45
CA GLU A 212 2.96 -0.45 12.44
C GLU A 212 1.86 -1.22 13.18
N GLU A 213 0.82 -0.53 13.66
CA GLU A 213 -0.32 -1.15 14.33
C GLU A 213 -1.04 -2.13 13.40
N THR A 214 -1.37 -1.70 12.18
CA THR A 214 -2.05 -2.55 11.21
C THR A 214 -1.22 -3.79 10.87
N SER A 215 0.07 -3.61 10.59
CA SER A 215 1.01 -4.71 10.33
C SER A 215 1.09 -5.67 11.52
N SER A 216 1.19 -5.16 12.74
CA SER A 216 1.22 -5.96 13.96
C SER A 216 -0.04 -6.81 14.13
N LEU A 217 -1.22 -6.23 13.88
CA LEU A 217 -2.50 -6.95 13.92
C LEU A 217 -2.58 -8.03 12.82
N MET A 218 -2.18 -7.72 11.60
CA MET A 218 -2.13 -8.69 10.50
C MET A 218 -1.23 -9.88 10.86
N TRP A 219 -0.03 -9.63 11.36
CA TRP A 219 0.92 -10.68 11.76
C TRP A 219 0.44 -11.47 12.96
N SER A 220 -0.20 -10.83 13.94
CA SER A 220 -0.81 -11.52 15.08
C SER A 220 -1.88 -12.54 14.63
N LEU A 221 -2.69 -12.18 13.64
CA LEU A 221 -3.67 -13.09 13.04
C LEU A 221 -3.02 -14.27 12.32
N ILE A 222 -1.96 -14.00 11.55
CA ILE A 222 -1.20 -15.02 10.82
C ILE A 222 -0.52 -15.99 11.80
N GLU A 223 0.14 -15.47 12.83
CA GLU A 223 0.82 -16.27 13.84
C GLU A 223 -0.14 -17.13 14.66
N ALA A 224 -1.28 -16.57 15.08
CA ALA A 224 -2.33 -17.32 15.77
C ALA A 224 -2.87 -18.48 14.90
N ALA A 225 -3.05 -18.23 13.59
CA ALA A 225 -3.47 -19.26 12.65
C ALA A 225 -2.42 -20.37 12.48
N ILE A 226 -1.14 -20.02 12.34
CA ILE A 226 -0.02 -20.98 12.25
C ILE A 226 0.05 -21.83 13.52
N HIS A 227 -0.07 -21.21 14.71
CA HIS A 227 -0.06 -21.94 15.97
C HIS A 227 -1.25 -22.88 16.11
N ASN A 228 -2.45 -22.46 15.70
CA ASN A 228 -3.66 -23.30 15.70
C ASN A 228 -3.59 -24.48 14.72
N GLN A 229 -2.87 -24.34 13.60
CA GLN A 229 -2.59 -25.44 12.68
C GLN A 229 -1.59 -26.43 13.28
N ASN A 230 -0.48 -25.96 13.86
CA ASN A 230 0.54 -26.82 14.47
C ASN A 230 0.01 -27.62 15.67
N SER A 231 -0.87 -27.02 16.48
CA SER A 231 -1.56 -27.70 17.60
C SER A 231 -2.63 -28.71 17.16
N ARG A 232 -3.17 -28.57 15.94
CA ARG A 232 -4.00 -29.62 15.30
C ARG A 232 -3.14 -30.73 14.68
N GLU A 233 -1.95 -30.40 14.19
CA GLU A 233 -1.01 -31.35 13.59
C GLU A 233 -0.20 -32.18 14.61
N GLU A 234 -0.11 -31.78 15.88
CA GLU A 234 0.41 -32.64 16.96
C GLU A 234 -0.43 -33.92 17.19
N TYR A 235 -1.66 -33.98 16.67
CA TYR A 235 -2.47 -35.20 16.61
C TYR A 235 -2.21 -36.09 15.38
N TRP A 236 -1.41 -35.62 14.41
CA TRP A 236 -1.13 -36.30 13.13
C TRP A 236 0.33 -36.15 12.67
N LEU A 237 1.29 -36.06 13.60
CA LEU A 237 2.71 -35.94 13.28
C LEU A 237 3.24 -37.17 12.50
N SER A 238 3.18 -37.10 11.17
CA SER A 238 4.29 -37.40 10.28
C SER A 238 3.99 -36.88 8.86
N SER A 239 4.86 -36.00 8.36
CA SER A 239 4.94 -35.55 6.96
C SER A 239 4.16 -34.28 6.57
N ARG A 240 4.67 -33.09 6.90
CA ARG A 240 4.82 -31.90 6.02
C ARG A 240 4.93 -30.58 6.80
N ASN A 241 6.03 -30.40 7.53
CA ASN A 241 6.45 -29.07 7.97
C ASN A 241 7.60 -28.62 7.08
N ASN A 242 7.33 -27.60 6.25
CA ASN A 242 8.28 -26.65 5.63
C ASN A 242 7.67 -25.74 4.53
N THR A 243 6.38 -25.89 4.17
CA THR A 243 5.91 -25.38 2.87
C THR A 243 5.54 -23.89 2.74
N PHE A 244 5.33 -23.10 3.79
CA PHE A 244 4.81 -21.72 3.64
C PHE A 244 5.90 -20.64 3.68
N LYS A 245 6.75 -20.67 4.71
CA LYS A 245 7.89 -19.74 4.82
C LYS A 245 8.91 -19.97 3.72
N GLU A 246 9.27 -21.23 3.43
CA GLU A 246 10.12 -21.56 2.27
C GLU A 246 9.47 -21.19 0.94
N LYS A 247 8.13 -21.16 0.81
CA LYS A 247 7.47 -20.70 -0.43
C LYS A 247 7.56 -19.19 -0.60
N ILE A 248 7.43 -18.41 0.48
CA ILE A 248 7.58 -16.95 0.43
C ILE A 248 9.04 -16.58 0.16
N ASP A 249 9.98 -17.23 0.85
CA ASP A 249 11.41 -16.99 0.71
C ASP A 249 11.93 -17.47 -0.66
N SER A 250 11.51 -18.65 -1.14
CA SER A 250 11.90 -19.15 -2.47
C SER A 250 11.26 -18.37 -3.62
N GLN A 251 10.03 -17.84 -3.48
CA GLN A 251 9.44 -16.95 -4.48
C GLN A 251 10.18 -15.61 -4.53
N PHE A 252 10.62 -15.08 -3.38
CA PHE A 252 11.38 -13.84 -3.33
C PHE A 252 12.79 -14.00 -3.94
N GLU A 253 13.52 -15.05 -3.56
CA GLU A 253 14.84 -15.35 -4.13
C GLU A 253 14.76 -15.64 -5.64
N HIS A 254 13.78 -16.44 -6.08
CA HIS A 254 13.61 -16.75 -7.51
C HIS A 254 13.30 -15.49 -8.35
N ASN A 255 12.52 -14.55 -7.81
CA ASN A 255 12.21 -13.28 -8.46
C ASN A 255 13.40 -12.28 -8.42
N GLN A 256 14.25 -12.32 -7.38
CA GLN A 256 15.50 -11.54 -7.37
C GLN A 256 16.54 -12.05 -8.40
N PHE A 257 16.67 -13.38 -8.55
CA PHE A 257 17.65 -14.01 -9.46
C PHE A 257 17.23 -14.03 -10.94
N THR A 258 15.94 -13.95 -11.24
CA THR A 258 15.46 -13.78 -12.63
C THR A 258 15.56 -12.33 -13.11
N LEU A 259 15.50 -11.35 -12.21
CA LEU A 259 15.66 -9.92 -12.52
C LEU A 259 17.12 -9.43 -12.60
N SER A 260 18.09 -10.31 -12.34
CA SER A 260 19.54 -10.02 -12.46
C SER A 260 20.20 -10.68 -13.67
N ASN A 261 19.43 -11.40 -14.51
CA ASN A 261 19.89 -12.05 -15.74
C ASN A 261 19.17 -11.58 -17.02
N ILE A 262 18.57 -10.38 -17.01
CA ILE A 262 18.02 -9.71 -18.21
C ILE A 262 18.50 -8.27 -18.26
#